data_AF-A0A1D1XNI2-F1
#
_entry.id   AF-A0A1D1XNI2-F1
#
_cell.length_a   1.000
_cell.length_b   1.000
_cell.length_c   1.000
_cell.angle_alpha   90.00
_cell.angle_beta   90.00
_cell.angle_gamma   90.00
#
_symmetry.space_group_name_H-M   'P 1'
#
loop_
_entity.id
_entity.type
_entity.pdbx_description
1 polymer ?
#
loop_
_entity_poly.entity_id
_entity_poly.type
_entity_poly.pdbx_seq_one_letter_code
_entity_poly.pdbx_strand_id
1 'polypeptide(L)'
;LSPMSFDIFWDKLDKQVAQKVQNIINEQFRTSNNKPSFVGDIEISEFDFGTIPPSIEIIDVTDPFPEFYLPDNTVVDVDVKSDLPDSSGNMSGAGSGVRSG
;
A
#
# COMPACT_ATOMS: atom_id res chain seq x y z
N LEU A 1 -31.25 16.37 -2.88
CA LEU A 1 -30.08 15.92 -3.66
C LEU A 1 -29.61 14.66 -2.99
N SER A 2 -29.57 13.51 -3.67
CA SER A 2 -28.99 12.31 -3.07
C SER A 2 -27.49 12.55 -2.88
N PRO A 3 -26.91 12.24 -1.70
CA PRO A 3 -25.47 12.28 -1.50
C PRO A 3 -24.78 11.46 -2.60
N MET A 4 -23.61 11.91 -3.07
CA MET A 4 -22.84 11.16 -4.07
C MET A 4 -22.25 9.93 -3.40
N SER A 5 -22.97 8.81 -3.47
CA SER A 5 -22.46 7.51 -3.05
C SER A 5 -21.37 7.06 -4.02
N PHE A 6 -20.20 6.76 -3.48
CA PHE A 6 -19.04 6.27 -4.24
C PHE A 6 -18.95 4.75 -4.12
N ASP A 7 -18.91 4.06 -5.27
CA ASP A 7 -18.81 2.60 -5.30
C ASP A 7 -17.34 2.18 -5.24
N ILE A 8 -17.01 1.31 -4.27
CA ILE A 8 -15.68 0.71 -4.12
C ILE A 8 -15.75 -0.78 -4.45
N PHE A 9 -14.74 -1.28 -5.17
CA PHE A 9 -14.54 -2.71 -5.41
C PHE A 9 -14.10 -3.43 -4.13
N TRP A 10 -15.03 -3.69 -3.23
CA TRP A 10 -14.78 -4.34 -1.95
C TRP A 10 -14.22 -5.76 -2.08
N ASP A 11 -14.58 -6.45 -3.16
CA ASP A 11 -14.07 -7.77 -3.53
C ASP A 11 -12.56 -7.79 -3.84
N LYS A 12 -11.95 -6.62 -4.04
CA LYS A 12 -10.50 -6.49 -4.27
C LYS A 12 -9.68 -6.40 -2.99
N LEU A 13 -10.32 -6.33 -1.82
CA LEU A 13 -9.62 -6.44 -0.54
C LEU A 13 -9.17 -7.89 -0.34
N ASP A 14 -7.90 -8.14 -0.65
CA ASP A 14 -7.35 -9.48 -0.63
C ASP A 14 -6.86 -9.91 0.77
N LYS A 15 -6.42 -11.16 0.85
CA LYS A 15 -5.88 -11.74 2.09
C LYS A 15 -4.62 -11.02 2.57
N GLN A 16 -3.83 -10.42 1.69
CA GLN A 16 -2.62 -9.71 2.11
C GLN A 16 -2.97 -8.42 2.84
N VAL A 17 -3.97 -7.67 2.36
CA VAL A 17 -4.48 -6.48 3.06
C VAL A 17 -5.11 -6.89 4.40
N ALA A 18 -5.89 -7.96 4.44
CA ALA A 18 -6.49 -8.47 5.68
C ALA A 18 -5.42 -8.85 6.73
N GLN A 19 -4.35 -9.53 6.30
CA GLN A 19 -3.21 -9.87 7.16
C GLN A 19 -2.46 -8.64 7.67
N LYS A 20 -2.28 -7.60 6.85
CA LYS A 20 -1.66 -6.34 7.30
C LYS A 20 -2.49 -5.69 8.41
N VAL A 21 -3.82 -5.63 8.25
CA VAL A 21 -4.71 -5.09 9.28
C VAL A 21 -4.69 -5.94 10.55
N GLN A 22 -4.71 -7.27 10.42
CA GLN A 22 -4.56 -8.20 11.54
C GLN A 22 -3.27 -7.93 12.34
N ASN A 23 -2.14 -7.75 11.64
CA ASN A 23 -0.86 -7.45 12.29
C ASN A 23 -0.89 -6.11 13.02
N ILE A 24 -1.41 -5.06 12.38
CA ILE A 24 -1.54 -3.74 13.01
C ILE A 24 -2.36 -3.84 14.31
N ILE A 25 -3.51 -4.51 14.28
CA ILE A 25 -4.36 -4.64 15.48
C ILE A 25 -3.67 -5.49 16.57
N ASN A 26 -2.99 -6.57 16.20
CA ASN A 26 -2.22 -7.38 17.14
C ASN A 26 -1.07 -6.59 17.78
N GLU A 27 -0.38 -5.74 17.03
CA GLU A 27 0.63 -4.81 17.56
C GLU A 27 0.03 -3.81 18.56
N GLN A 28 -1.18 -3.31 18.29
CA GLN A 28 -1.90 -2.45 19.24
C GLN A 28 -2.26 -3.19 20.53
N PHE A 29 -2.73 -4.44 20.47
CA PHE A 29 -3.01 -5.24 21.67
C PHE A 29 -1.77 -5.55 22.50
N ARG A 30 -0.61 -5.73 21.85
CA ARG A 30 0.68 -5.94 22.53
C ARG A 30 1.20 -4.68 23.21
N THR A 31 1.05 -3.52 22.56
CA THR A 31 1.56 -2.24 23.06
C THR A 31 0.61 -1.54 24.03
N SER A 32 -0.68 -1.91 24.02
CA SER A 32 -1.69 -1.31 24.90
C SER A 32 -1.45 -1.66 26.37
N ASN A 33 -1.18 -0.64 27.19
CA ASN A 33 -1.04 -0.77 28.65
C ASN A 33 -2.38 -0.95 29.39
N ASN A 34 -3.51 -0.98 28.68
CA ASN A 34 -4.85 -1.03 29.29
C ASN A 34 -5.40 -2.46 29.48
N LYS A 35 -4.57 -3.49 29.33
CA LYS A 35 -5.00 -4.88 29.52
C LYS A 35 -5.18 -5.20 31.03
N PRO A 36 -6.34 -5.71 31.47
CA PRO A 36 -6.51 -6.16 32.86
C PRO A 36 -5.54 -7.28 33.23
N SER A 37 -5.09 -7.32 34.49
CA SER A 37 -4.06 -8.26 34.95
C SER A 37 -4.43 -9.74 34.88
N PHE A 38 -5.72 -10.07 34.79
CA PHE A 38 -6.21 -11.44 34.65
C PHE A 38 -6.27 -11.92 33.19
N VAL A 39 -6.10 -11.02 32.21
CA VAL A 39 -6.10 -11.39 30.80
C VAL A 39 -4.66 -11.68 30.37
N GLY A 40 -4.42 -12.90 29.92
CA GLY A 40 -3.14 -13.33 29.35
C GLY A 40 -2.84 -12.67 28.00
N ASP A 41 -1.98 -13.28 27.20
CA ASP A 41 -1.69 -12.76 25.87
C ASP A 41 -2.91 -12.91 24.96
N ILE A 42 -3.19 -11.84 24.20
CA ILE A 42 -4.32 -11.77 23.28
C ILE A 42 -3.74 -11.65 21.87
N GLU A 43 -4.25 -12.47 20.97
CA GLU A 43 -3.93 -12.40 19.55
C GLU A 43 -5.18 -12.69 18.73
N ILE A 44 -5.38 -11.90 17.68
CA ILE A 44 -6.38 -12.14 16.65
C ILE A 44 -5.88 -13.30 15.80
N SER A 45 -6.65 -14.39 15.77
CA SER A 45 -6.37 -15.57 14.96
C SER A 45 -6.65 -15.36 13.47
N GLU A 46 -7.70 -14.61 13.15
CA GLU A 46 -8.18 -14.38 11.78
C GLU A 46 -8.88 -13.03 11.68
N PHE A 47 -8.71 -12.36 10.55
CA PHE A 47 -9.39 -11.11 10.22
C PHE A 47 -9.97 -11.20 8.81
N ASP A 48 -11.22 -10.75 8.66
CA ASP A 48 -11.92 -10.69 7.38
C ASP A 48 -12.71 -9.38 7.29
N PHE A 49 -12.72 -8.77 6.10
CA PHE A 49 -13.43 -7.51 5.86
C PHE A 49 -14.95 -7.70 5.72
N GLY A 50 -15.42 -8.95 5.62
CA GLY A 50 -16.81 -9.28 5.30
C GLY A 50 -17.12 -9.05 3.83
N THR A 51 -18.34 -9.43 3.45
CA THR A 51 -18.82 -9.35 2.06
C THR A 51 -19.67 -8.11 1.77
N ILE A 52 -20.03 -7.35 2.80
CA ILE A 52 -20.91 -6.19 2.69
C ILE A 52 -20.07 -4.92 2.78
N PRO A 53 -19.94 -4.13 1.69
CA PRO A 53 -19.21 -2.88 1.74
C PRO A 53 -19.95 -1.81 2.56
N PRO A 54 -19.23 -0.88 3.19
CA PRO A 54 -19.83 0.31 3.79
C PRO A 54 -20.31 1.30 2.72
N SER A 55 -21.25 2.18 3.09
CA SER A 55 -21.65 3.32 2.27
C SER A 55 -20.65 4.46 2.41
N ILE A 56 -20.07 4.92 1.30
CA ILE A 56 -19.03 5.95 1.29
C ILE A 56 -19.47 7.15 0.45
N GLU A 57 -19.20 8.35 0.94
CA GLU A 57 -19.45 9.62 0.26
C GLU A 57 -18.17 10.48 0.31
N ILE A 58 -17.85 11.15 -0.80
CA ILE A 58 -16.72 12.08 -0.87
C ILE A 58 -17.18 13.43 -0.30
N ILE A 59 -16.60 13.83 0.82
CA ILE A 59 -16.90 15.11 1.48
C ILE A 59 -15.96 16.20 0.97
N ASP A 60 -14.66 15.91 0.89
CA ASP A 60 -13.63 16.84 0.46
C ASP A 60 -12.41 16.07 -0.10
N VAL A 61 -11.64 16.70 -0.99
CA VAL A 61 -10.40 16.15 -1.55
C VAL A 61 -9.31 17.21 -1.42
N THR A 62 -8.35 16.96 -0.54
CA THR A 62 -7.28 17.90 -0.19
C THR A 62 -5.91 17.23 -0.24
N ASP A 63 -4.86 18.04 -0.16
CA ASP A 63 -3.50 17.54 0.05
C ASP A 63 -3.41 16.75 1.38
N PRO A 64 -2.56 15.71 1.46
CA PRO A 64 -2.26 15.03 2.72
C PRO A 64 -1.78 16.01 3.80
N PHE A 65 -2.08 15.71 5.06
CA PHE A 65 -1.56 16.52 6.17
C PHE A 65 -0.02 16.45 6.26
N PRO A 66 0.66 17.51 6.74
CA PRO A 66 2.12 17.59 6.82
C PRO A 66 2.81 16.38 7.46
N GLU A 67 2.19 15.77 8.47
CA GLU A 67 2.71 14.61 9.21
C GLU A 67 2.73 13.30 8.40
N PHE A 68 2.02 13.23 7.27
CA PHE A 68 2.10 12.09 6.36
C PHE A 68 3.29 12.18 5.41
N TYR A 69 3.93 13.35 5.29
CA TYR A 69 5.14 13.49 4.51
C TYR A 69 6.34 12.99 5.31
N LEU A 70 7.20 12.27 4.61
CA LEU A 70 8.50 11.89 5.11
C LEU A 70 9.37 13.15 5.27
N PRO A 71 10.12 13.30 6.38
CA PRO A 71 11.07 14.39 6.52
C PRO A 71 12.08 14.36 5.36
N ASP A 72 12.49 15.53 4.86
CA ASP A 72 13.34 15.69 3.66
C ASP A 72 14.62 14.82 3.64
N ASN A 73 15.11 14.42 4.81
CA ASN A 73 16.33 13.62 4.98
C ASN A 73 16.09 12.13 5.24
N THR A 74 14.87 11.62 5.08
CA THR A 74 14.58 10.19 5.27
C THR A 74 14.73 9.43 3.96
N VAL A 75 15.77 8.59 3.89
CA VAL A 75 15.95 7.61 2.81
C VAL A 75 15.14 6.38 3.17
N VAL A 76 14.00 6.20 2.52
CA VAL A 76 13.24 4.95 2.58
C VAL A 76 13.68 4.06 1.42
N ASP A 77 14.03 2.81 1.71
CA ASP A 77 14.25 1.80 0.68
C ASP A 77 12.90 1.43 0.07
N VAL A 78 12.54 2.12 -1.02
CA VAL A 78 11.30 1.85 -1.74
C VAL A 78 11.58 0.62 -2.59
N ASP A 79 11.06 -0.53 -2.17
CA ASP A 79 11.14 -1.79 -2.91
C ASP A 79 10.22 -1.68 -4.16
N VAL A 80 10.68 -0.88 -5.13
CA VAL A 80 10.01 -0.68 -6.42
C VAL A 80 10.25 -1.95 -7.22
N LYS A 81 9.36 -2.93 -7.05
CA LYS A 81 9.23 -4.00 -8.04
C LYS A 81 8.66 -3.38 -9.32
N SER A 82 9.55 -2.84 -10.15
CA SER A 82 9.21 -2.31 -11.46
C SER A 82 8.85 -3.48 -12.39
N ASP A 83 7.56 -3.79 -12.49
CA ASP A 83 7.00 -4.70 -13.48
C ASP A 83 7.00 -4.06 -14.89
N LEU A 84 8.14 -3.49 -15.32
CA LEU A 84 8.33 -2.98 -16.68
C LEU A 84 9.08 -4.03 -17.52
N PRO A 85 8.52 -4.47 -18.67
CA PRO A 85 9.24 -5.36 -19.57
C PRO A 85 10.41 -4.62 -20.24
N ASP A 86 11.63 -5.11 -20.02
CA ASP A 86 12.86 -4.65 -20.67
C ASP A 86 12.74 -4.80 -22.19
N SER A 87 12.42 -3.71 -22.90
CA SER A 87 12.58 -3.63 -24.34
C SER A 87 14.01 -3.21 -24.68
N SER A 88 14.94 -4.14 -24.49
CA SER A 88 16.28 -4.09 -25.04
C SER A 88 16.22 -4.30 -26.56
N GLY A 89 16.00 -3.19 -27.28
CA GLY A 89 16.11 -3.11 -28.73
C GLY A 89 17.57 -3.18 -29.18
N ASN A 90 17.99 -4.35 -29.66
CA ASN A 90 19.28 -4.58 -30.29
C ASN A 90 19.40 -3.82 -31.63
N MET A 91 20.25 -2.79 -31.71
CA MET A 91 20.67 -2.17 -32.98
C MET A 91 22.16 -2.37 -33.20
N SER A 92 22.52 -3.46 -33.87
CA SER A 92 23.85 -3.68 -34.44
C SER A 92 23.95 -2.96 -35.79
N GLY A 93 24.54 -1.76 -35.81
CA GLY A 93 24.84 -1.02 -37.03
C GLY A 93 26.32 -1.12 -37.40
N ALA A 94 26.65 -2.04 -38.30
CA ALA A 94 27.98 -2.13 -38.92
C ALA A 94 28.18 -0.97 -39.93
N GLY A 95 29.26 -0.20 -39.77
CA GLY A 95 29.62 0.87 -40.69
C GLY A 95 31.14 0.99 -40.84
N SER A 96 31.70 0.21 -41.76
CA SER A 96 33.09 0.30 -42.21
C SER A 96 33.25 1.52 -43.14
N GLY A 97 34.24 2.37 -42.88
CA GLY A 97 34.46 3.60 -43.66
C GLY A 97 35.88 4.15 -43.50
N VAL A 98 36.80 3.58 -44.27
CA VAL A 98 38.16 4.08 -44.51
C VAL A 98 38.10 5.43 -45.22
N ARG A 99 38.92 6.42 -44.82
CA ARG A 99 39.41 7.50 -45.70
C ARG A 99 40.63 8.22 -45.14
N SER A 100 41.73 8.10 -45.91
CA SER A 100 43.01 8.78 -45.79
C SER A 100 42.92 10.24 -46.24
N GLY A 101 43.84 11.09 -45.75
CA GLY A 101 44.07 12.46 -46.22
C GLY A 101 44.57 13.36 -45.11
#